data_AF-A0A7X1ZHY2-F1
#
_entry.id   AF-A0A7X1ZHY2-F1
#
_cell.length_a   1.000
_cell.length_b   1.000
_cell.length_c   1.000
_cell.angle_alpha   90.00
_cell.angle_beta   90.00
_cell.angle_gamma   90.00
#
_symmetry.space_group_name_H-M   'P 1'
#
loop_
_entity.id
_entity.type
_entity.pdbx_description
1 polymer ?
#
loop_
_entity_poly.entity_id
_entity_poly.type
_entity_poly.pdbx_seq_one_letter_code
_entity_poly.pdbx_strand_id
1 'polypeptide(L)'
;MAKIDDKISLAERKLEETKAKFEADKADLTSLIKQRAKLEAEAVFDNKQDGKRIIKIDRQRDRLRSQLEIYPDLIKEMESRVEASKKEKEEGILKQNLIRQRKVAKEIEEKSRELVATLGKADEINTSLTKLWEQCSGLAKLTNQRVISPHVTGGSQGTLKQLYGIIKWEVEEGKSRPSPRFPSPGPPI
;
A
#
# COMPACT_ATOMS: atom_id res chain seq x y z
N MET A 1 6.19 1.81 13.93
CA MET A 1 6.70 1.09 12.74
C MET A 1 8.19 0.84 12.85
N ALA A 2 9.04 1.85 13.08
CA ALA A 2 10.49 1.66 13.29
C ALA A 2 10.85 0.53 14.29
N LYS A 3 10.18 0.47 15.45
CA LYS A 3 10.41 -0.60 16.46
C LYS A 3 10.05 -2.03 16.00
N ILE A 4 9.17 -2.20 15.01
CA ILE A 4 8.82 -3.51 14.43
C ILE A 4 9.80 -3.86 13.32
N ASP A 5 10.19 -2.88 12.51
CA ASP A 5 11.22 -3.05 11.48
C ASP A 5 12.55 -3.51 12.07
N ASP A 6 13.01 -2.82 13.13
CA ASP A 6 14.25 -3.20 13.83
C ASP A 6 14.18 -4.62 14.40
N LYS A 7 13.00 -5.04 14.90
CA LYS A 7 12.79 -6.40 15.43
C LYS A 7 12.82 -7.44 14.33
N ILE A 8 12.18 -7.19 13.19
CA ILE A 8 12.18 -8.09 12.03
C ILE A 8 13.61 -8.24 11.51
N SER A 9 14.31 -7.13 11.29
CA SER A 9 15.69 -7.17 10.79
C SER A 9 16.65 -7.88 11.75
N LEU A 10 16.49 -7.67 13.06
CA LEU A 10 17.28 -8.40 14.06
C LEU A 10 16.95 -9.90 14.05
N ALA A 11 15.69 -10.26 13.91
CA ALA A 11 15.25 -11.66 13.87
C ALA A 11 15.74 -12.37 12.60
N GLU A 12 15.66 -11.72 11.43
CA GLU A 12 16.18 -12.22 10.16
C GLU A 12 17.70 -12.42 10.22
N ARG A 13 18.43 -11.46 10.79
CA ARG A 13 19.88 -11.60 10.98
C ARG A 13 20.21 -12.80 11.86
N LYS A 14 19.52 -12.97 12.99
CA LYS A 14 19.74 -14.11 13.89
C LYS A 14 19.37 -15.44 13.24
N LEU A 15 18.32 -15.47 12.42
CA LEU A 15 17.95 -16.65 11.64
C LEU A 15 19.07 -17.04 10.68
N GLU A 16 19.65 -16.07 9.97
CA GLU A 16 20.75 -16.31 9.04
C GLU A 16 22.01 -16.79 9.76
N GLU A 17 22.35 -16.17 10.89
CA GLU A 17 23.45 -16.62 11.76
C GLU A 17 23.24 -18.07 12.23
N THR A 18 22.00 -18.44 12.56
CA THR A 18 21.65 -19.81 13.00
C THR A 18 21.74 -20.82 11.87
N LYS A 19 21.28 -20.47 10.66
CA LYS A 19 21.41 -21.30 9.45
C LYS A 19 22.87 -21.51 9.06
N ALA A 20 23.66 -20.44 9.07
CA ALA A 20 25.09 -20.52 8.78
C ALA A 20 25.82 -21.42 9.79
N LYS A 21 25.47 -21.32 11.08
CA LYS A 21 26.03 -22.18 12.11
C LYS A 21 25.61 -23.65 11.94
N PHE A 22 24.37 -23.92 11.58
CA PHE A 22 23.90 -25.27 11.30
C PHE A 22 24.71 -25.94 10.16
N GLU A 23 24.95 -25.23 9.06
CA GLU A 23 25.75 -25.75 7.95
C GLU A 23 27.23 -25.92 8.32
N ALA A 24 27.79 -25.00 9.12
CA ALA A 24 29.15 -25.13 9.64
C ALA A 24 29.30 -26.36 10.55
N ASP A 25 28.38 -26.56 11.50
CA ASP A 25 28.38 -27.70 12.43
C ASP A 25 28.23 -29.03 11.67
N LYS A 26 27.49 -29.05 10.55
CA LYS A 26 27.36 -30.22 9.65
C LYS A 26 28.64 -30.52 8.88
N ALA A 27 29.34 -29.49 8.40
CA ALA A 27 30.64 -29.64 7.77
C ALA A 27 31.68 -30.17 8.77
N ASP A 28 31.68 -29.66 10.00
CA ASP A 28 32.55 -30.09 11.09
C ASP A 28 32.29 -31.55 11.49
N LEU A 29 31.02 -31.96 11.60
CA LEU A 29 30.67 -33.36 11.84
C LEU A 29 31.21 -34.26 10.73
N THR A 30 31.10 -33.84 9.47
CA THR A 30 31.63 -34.58 8.32
C THR A 30 33.16 -34.68 8.38
N SER A 31 33.84 -33.61 8.78
CA SER A 31 35.29 -33.58 8.99
C SER A 31 35.73 -34.56 10.09
N LEU A 32 35.05 -34.58 11.23
CA LEU A 32 35.32 -35.51 12.33
C LEU A 32 35.10 -36.97 11.93
N ILE A 33 34.07 -37.26 11.13
CA ILE A 33 33.84 -38.62 10.57
C ILE A 33 35.04 -39.05 9.71
N LYS A 34 35.52 -38.16 8.82
CA LYS A 34 36.70 -38.44 7.98
C LYS A 34 37.96 -38.63 8.81
N GLN A 35 38.18 -37.82 9.84
CA GLN A 35 39.34 -37.95 10.74
C GLN A 35 39.34 -39.28 11.49
N ARG A 36 38.17 -39.71 11.99
CA ARG A 36 38.03 -41.03 12.64
C ARG A 36 38.36 -42.17 11.68
N ALA A 37 37.82 -42.14 10.47
CA ALA A 37 38.07 -43.16 9.45
C ALA A 37 39.57 -43.24 9.08
N LYS A 38 40.28 -42.10 9.02
CA LYS A 38 41.73 -42.07 8.82
C LYS A 38 42.48 -42.75 9.96
N LEU A 39 42.14 -42.43 11.22
CA LEU A 39 42.78 -43.06 12.39
C LEU A 39 42.49 -44.56 12.47
N GLU A 40 41.29 -45.00 12.08
CA GLU A 40 40.95 -46.43 11.98
C GLU A 40 41.78 -47.12 10.90
N ALA A 41 41.96 -46.50 9.72
CA ALA A 41 42.82 -47.04 8.67
C ALA A 41 44.29 -47.11 9.10
N GLU A 42 44.82 -46.04 9.69
CA GLU A 42 46.20 -45.99 10.22
C GLU A 42 46.43 -47.07 11.30
N ALA A 43 45.45 -47.32 12.18
CA ALA A 43 45.55 -48.39 13.17
C ALA A 43 45.63 -49.79 12.54
N VAL A 44 44.98 -50.02 11.39
CA VAL A 44 45.02 -51.30 10.65
C VAL A 44 46.37 -51.52 9.96
N PHE A 45 46.97 -50.47 9.41
CA PHE A 45 48.25 -50.57 8.67
C PHE A 45 49.48 -50.46 9.56
N ASP A 46 49.47 -49.60 10.60
CA ASP A 46 50.66 -49.27 11.40
C ASP A 46 50.68 -49.95 12.78
N ASN A 47 49.64 -50.73 13.14
CA ASN A 47 49.49 -51.40 14.44
C ASN A 47 49.60 -50.46 15.67
N LYS A 48 49.44 -49.15 15.47
CA LYS A 48 49.43 -48.12 16.51
C LYS A 48 48.02 -47.65 16.76
N GLN A 49 47.49 -47.95 17.94
CA GLN A 49 46.14 -47.57 18.32
C GLN A 49 46.14 -46.26 19.11
N ASP A 50 45.70 -45.16 18.48
CA ASP A 50 45.64 -43.84 19.13
C ASP A 50 44.30 -43.63 19.88
N GLY A 51 43.98 -44.57 20.79
CA GLY A 51 42.66 -44.71 21.40
C GLY A 51 42.14 -43.47 22.13
N LYS A 52 43.04 -42.67 22.75
CA LYS A 52 42.67 -41.40 23.39
C LYS A 52 42.10 -40.39 22.38
N ARG A 53 42.66 -40.34 21.18
CA ARG A 53 42.24 -39.43 20.11
C ARG A 53 40.89 -39.85 19.51
N ILE A 54 40.67 -41.15 19.34
CA ILE A 54 39.39 -41.72 18.88
C ILE A 54 38.26 -41.37 19.86
N ILE A 55 38.47 -41.61 21.17
CA ILE A 55 37.46 -41.28 22.21
C ILE A 55 37.13 -39.79 22.20
N LYS A 56 38.12 -38.91 21.98
CA LYS A 56 37.90 -37.46 21.89
C LYS A 56 37.04 -37.10 20.67
N ILE A 57 37.33 -37.69 19.51
CA ILE A 57 36.56 -37.46 18.28
C ILE A 57 35.12 -37.96 18.44
N ASP A 58 34.91 -39.15 19.01
CA ASP A 58 33.56 -39.68 19.21
C ASP A 58 32.73 -38.81 20.16
N ARG A 59 33.32 -38.33 21.26
CA ARG A 59 32.65 -37.35 22.15
C ARG A 59 32.27 -36.05 21.43
N GLN A 60 33.10 -35.56 20.52
CA GLN A 60 32.80 -34.35 19.74
C GLN A 60 31.68 -34.63 18.71
N ARG A 61 31.69 -35.78 18.05
CA ARG A 61 30.64 -36.20 17.11
C ARG A 61 29.29 -36.34 17.79
N ASP A 62 29.23 -36.96 18.96
CA ASP A 62 27.96 -37.16 19.68
C ASP A 62 27.36 -35.82 20.14
N ARG A 63 28.22 -34.90 20.60
CA ARG A 63 27.80 -33.52 20.93
C ARG A 63 27.25 -32.79 19.71
N LEU A 64 27.96 -32.81 18.59
CA LEU A 64 27.53 -32.14 17.35
C LEU A 64 26.26 -32.77 16.79
N ARG A 65 26.12 -34.10 16.82
CA ARG A 65 24.90 -34.80 16.41
C ARG A 65 23.68 -34.35 17.21
N SER A 66 23.82 -34.29 18.53
CA SER A 66 22.75 -33.84 19.43
C SER A 66 22.33 -32.39 19.14
N GLN A 67 23.29 -31.53 18.81
CA GLN A 67 23.00 -30.13 18.44
C GLN A 67 22.32 -30.05 17.06
N LEU A 68 22.85 -30.77 16.06
CA LEU A 68 22.31 -30.85 14.70
C LEU A 68 20.90 -31.40 14.64
N GLU A 69 20.50 -32.23 15.60
CA GLU A 69 19.13 -32.73 15.73
C GLU A 69 18.12 -31.63 16.10
N ILE A 70 18.55 -30.62 16.88
CA ILE A 70 17.67 -29.55 17.39
C ILE A 70 17.56 -28.37 16.41
N TYR A 71 18.60 -28.09 15.63
CA TYR A 71 18.64 -26.93 14.72
C TYR A 71 17.46 -26.84 13.73
N PRO A 72 17.00 -27.93 13.07
CA PRO A 72 15.89 -27.84 12.14
C PRO A 72 14.61 -27.28 12.76
N ASP A 73 14.27 -27.72 13.97
CA ASP A 73 13.09 -27.24 14.69
C ASP A 73 13.26 -25.78 15.13
N LEU A 74 14.46 -25.41 15.59
CA LEU A 74 14.79 -24.03 15.95
C LEU A 74 14.68 -23.09 14.75
N ILE A 75 15.25 -23.47 13.60
CA ILE A 75 15.20 -22.69 12.36
C ILE A 75 13.74 -22.50 11.93
N LYS A 76 12.95 -23.57 11.93
CA LYS A 76 11.53 -23.54 11.55
C LYS A 76 10.71 -22.62 12.46
N GLU A 77 10.93 -22.70 13.78
CA GLU A 77 10.28 -21.82 14.74
C GLU A 77 10.67 -20.35 14.54
N MET A 78 11.95 -20.07 14.27
CA MET A 78 12.42 -18.72 13.97
C MET A 78 11.84 -18.17 12.67
N GLU A 79 11.77 -18.99 11.60
CA GLU A 79 11.12 -18.62 10.33
C GLU A 79 9.65 -18.27 10.53
N SER A 80 8.91 -19.11 11.28
CA SER A 80 7.50 -18.88 11.61
C SER A 80 7.28 -17.54 12.33
N ARG A 81 8.15 -17.19 13.29
CA ARG A 81 8.07 -15.93 14.04
C ARG A 81 8.40 -14.71 13.19
N VAL A 82 9.39 -14.81 12.30
CA VAL A 82 9.71 -13.74 11.35
C VAL A 82 8.51 -13.48 10.44
N GLU A 83 7.90 -14.54 9.89
CA GLU A 83 6.75 -14.43 9.00
C GLU A 83 5.52 -13.85 9.71
N ALA A 84 5.25 -14.29 10.95
CA ALA A 84 4.18 -13.72 11.77
C ALA A 84 4.38 -12.22 12.02
N SER A 85 5.62 -11.80 12.30
CA SER A 85 5.96 -10.39 12.52
C SER A 85 5.79 -9.54 11.26
N LYS A 86 6.11 -10.09 10.08
CA LYS A 86 5.88 -9.44 8.78
C LYS A 86 4.39 -9.23 8.52
N LYS A 87 3.57 -10.24 8.75
CA LYS A 87 2.10 -10.14 8.62
C LYS A 87 1.50 -9.10 9.56
N GLU A 88 1.94 -9.08 10.82
CA GLU A 88 1.50 -8.07 11.79
C GLU A 88 1.82 -6.64 11.31
N LYS A 89 3.02 -6.43 10.75
CA LYS A 89 3.41 -5.14 10.16
C LYS A 89 2.51 -4.75 9.00
N GLU A 90 2.27 -5.66 8.05
CA GLU A 90 1.42 -5.42 6.89
C GLU A 90 -0.02 -5.08 7.29
N GLU A 91 -0.60 -5.84 8.22
CA GLU A 91 -1.92 -5.54 8.76
C GLU A 91 -1.99 -4.15 9.42
N GLY A 92 -0.94 -3.78 10.16
CA GLY A 92 -0.83 -2.45 10.76
C GLY A 92 -0.82 -1.33 9.71
N ILE A 93 -0.06 -1.50 8.62
CA ILE A 93 0.00 -0.55 7.51
C ILE A 93 -1.36 -0.45 6.81
N LEU A 94 -1.99 -1.58 6.51
CA LEU A 94 -3.30 -1.64 5.85
C LEU A 94 -4.37 -0.94 6.70
N LYS A 95 -4.41 -1.18 8.01
CA LYS A 95 -5.32 -0.50 8.94
C LYS A 95 -5.11 1.01 8.93
N GLN A 96 -3.86 1.49 8.98
CA GLN A 96 -3.55 2.92 8.91
C GLN A 96 -3.95 3.54 7.57
N ASN A 97 -3.68 2.86 6.46
CA ASN A 97 -4.06 3.32 5.13
C ASN A 97 -5.58 3.43 4.99
N LEU A 98 -6.33 2.46 5.50
CA LEU A 98 -7.79 2.48 5.48
C LEU A 98 -8.36 3.63 6.31
N ILE A 99 -7.79 3.93 7.48
CA ILE A 99 -8.17 5.10 8.29
C ILE A 99 -7.91 6.40 7.52
N ARG A 100 -6.73 6.53 6.88
CA ARG A 100 -6.39 7.71 6.07
C ARG A 100 -7.33 7.87 4.87
N GLN A 101 -7.59 6.79 4.13
CA GLN A 101 -8.52 6.80 3.00
C GLN A 101 -9.92 7.23 3.43
N ARG A 102 -10.42 6.73 4.56
CA ARG A 102 -11.72 7.17 5.11
C ARG A 102 -11.74 8.65 5.45
N LYS A 103 -10.65 9.19 6.02
CA LYS A 103 -10.55 10.62 6.34
C LYS A 103 -10.56 11.46 5.06
N VAL A 104 -9.74 11.11 4.08
CA VAL A 104 -9.68 11.80 2.78
C VAL A 104 -11.02 11.71 2.04
N ALA A 105 -11.68 10.55 2.05
CA ALA A 105 -12.99 10.40 1.44
C ALA A 105 -14.04 11.33 2.05
N LYS A 106 -14.05 11.49 3.39
CA LYS A 106 -14.91 12.46 4.07
C LYS A 106 -14.61 13.91 3.67
N GLU A 107 -13.33 14.29 3.63
CA GLU A 107 -12.93 15.63 3.20
C GLU A 107 -13.35 15.92 1.75
N ILE A 108 -13.22 14.93 0.85
CA ILE A 108 -13.71 15.03 -0.54
C ILE A 108 -15.23 15.18 -0.58
N GLU A 109 -15.97 14.42 0.21
CA GLU A 109 -17.42 14.50 0.28
C GLU A 109 -17.89 15.90 0.76
N GLU A 110 -17.27 16.42 1.82
CA GLU A 110 -17.54 17.77 2.33
C GLU A 110 -17.26 18.84 1.26
N LYS A 111 -16.10 18.78 0.60
CA LYS A 111 -15.75 19.72 -0.47
C LYS A 111 -16.67 19.63 -1.68
N SER A 112 -17.12 18.42 -2.00
CA SER A 112 -18.09 18.21 -3.10
C SER A 112 -19.45 18.83 -2.76
N ARG A 113 -19.91 18.73 -1.52
CA ARG A 113 -21.14 19.41 -1.05
C ARG A 113 -21.00 20.94 -1.07
N GLU A 114 -19.86 21.48 -0.65
CA GLU A 114 -19.57 22.92 -0.74
C GLU A 114 -19.58 23.41 -2.21
N LEU A 115 -19.00 22.62 -3.13
CA LEU A 115 -19.00 22.92 -4.55
C LEU A 115 -20.41 22.94 -5.12
N VAL A 116 -21.25 21.94 -4.80
CA VAL A 116 -22.66 21.89 -5.23
C VAL A 116 -23.41 23.12 -4.73
N ALA A 117 -23.24 23.51 -3.47
CA ALA A 117 -23.88 24.70 -2.92
C ALA A 117 -23.44 26.00 -3.65
N THR A 118 -22.16 26.11 -3.99
CA THR A 118 -21.60 27.27 -4.70
C THR A 118 -22.10 27.34 -6.15
N LEU A 119 -22.12 26.20 -6.84
CA LEU A 119 -22.66 26.10 -8.20
C LEU A 119 -24.16 26.42 -8.25
N GLY A 120 -24.93 25.99 -7.24
CA GLY A 120 -26.34 26.33 -7.13
C GLY A 120 -26.56 27.85 -7.03
N LYS A 121 -25.81 28.53 -6.17
CA LYS A 121 -25.85 30.01 -6.08
C LYS A 121 -25.45 30.68 -7.39
N ALA A 122 -24.43 30.17 -8.08
CA ALA A 122 -24.02 30.69 -9.37
C ALA A 122 -25.12 30.56 -10.43
N ASP A 123 -25.84 29.42 -10.46
CA ASP A 123 -26.97 29.21 -11.38
C ASP A 123 -28.15 30.14 -11.08
N GLU A 124 -28.46 30.37 -9.80
CA GLU A 124 -29.49 31.33 -9.37
C GLU A 124 -29.17 32.77 -9.80
N ILE A 125 -27.92 33.21 -9.59
CA ILE A 125 -27.44 34.52 -10.03
C ILE A 125 -27.53 34.63 -11.55
N ASN A 126 -27.04 33.62 -12.27
CA ASN A 126 -27.06 33.62 -13.72
C ASN A 126 -28.49 33.69 -14.27
N THR A 127 -29.41 32.90 -13.71
CA THR A 127 -30.84 32.93 -14.05
C THR A 127 -31.47 34.30 -13.80
N SER A 128 -31.08 34.97 -12.71
CA SER A 128 -31.56 36.32 -12.39
C SER A 128 -31.02 37.37 -13.36
N LEU A 129 -29.73 37.30 -13.72
CA LEU A 129 -29.12 38.17 -14.72
C LEU A 129 -29.77 38.01 -16.09
N THR A 130 -30.08 36.77 -16.51
CA THR A 130 -30.79 36.51 -17.77
C THR A 130 -32.16 37.17 -17.78
N LYS A 131 -32.95 37.04 -16.70
CA LYS A 131 -34.27 37.68 -16.61
C LYS A 131 -34.19 39.20 -16.71
N LEU A 132 -33.23 39.82 -16.02
CA LEU A 132 -33.00 41.26 -16.09
C LEU A 132 -32.58 41.68 -17.50
N TRP A 133 -31.73 40.90 -18.15
CA TRP A 133 -31.33 41.15 -19.53
C TRP A 133 -32.53 41.07 -20.51
N GLU A 134 -33.38 40.06 -20.38
CA GLU A 134 -34.60 39.92 -21.18
C GLU A 134 -35.56 41.10 -20.98
N GLN A 135 -35.74 41.56 -19.75
CA GLN A 135 -36.53 42.75 -19.43
C GLN A 135 -35.95 44.02 -20.09
N CYS A 136 -34.64 44.23 -19.95
CA CYS A 136 -33.95 45.36 -20.58
C CYS A 136 -34.04 45.32 -22.12
N SER A 137 -33.89 44.13 -22.72
CA SER A 137 -34.04 43.91 -24.16
C SER A 137 -35.48 44.18 -24.62
N GLY A 138 -36.49 43.73 -23.87
CA GLY A 138 -37.89 44.00 -24.13
C GLY A 138 -38.23 45.50 -24.09
N LEU A 139 -37.72 46.21 -23.07
CA LEU A 139 -37.86 47.66 -22.95
C LEU A 139 -37.20 48.41 -24.11
N ALA A 140 -35.98 48.01 -24.50
CA ALA A 140 -35.28 48.59 -25.66
C ALA A 140 -36.12 48.52 -26.94
N LYS A 141 -36.77 47.38 -27.17
CA LYS A 141 -37.65 47.16 -28.34
C LYS A 141 -38.89 48.06 -28.30
N LEU A 142 -39.47 48.28 -27.12
CA LEU A 142 -40.67 49.09 -26.93
C LEU A 142 -40.40 50.60 -27.03
N THR A 143 -39.26 51.07 -26.52
CA THR A 143 -38.91 52.50 -26.49
C THR A 143 -38.09 52.95 -27.70
N ASN A 144 -37.69 52.02 -28.56
CA ASN A 144 -36.78 52.26 -29.69
C ASN A 144 -35.43 52.89 -29.25
N GLN A 145 -35.06 52.73 -27.98
CA GLN A 145 -33.81 53.22 -27.42
C GLN A 145 -32.77 52.11 -27.37
N ARG A 146 -31.52 52.46 -27.69
CA ARG A 146 -30.40 51.54 -27.65
C ARG A 146 -29.96 51.35 -26.19
N VAL A 147 -30.24 50.19 -25.62
CA VAL A 147 -29.76 49.83 -24.28
C VAL A 147 -28.29 49.41 -24.37
N ILE A 148 -27.43 50.09 -23.60
CA ILE A 148 -26.04 49.66 -23.39
C ILE A 148 -26.09 48.47 -22.42
N SER A 149 -26.23 47.27 -22.96
CA SER A 149 -26.15 46.05 -22.17
C SER A 149 -24.81 45.35 -22.45
N PRO A 150 -23.94 45.16 -21.44
CA PRO A 150 -22.78 44.29 -21.62
C PRO A 150 -23.27 42.87 -21.97
N HIS A 151 -22.64 42.22 -22.95
CA HIS A 151 -23.00 40.87 -23.38
C HIS A 151 -22.94 39.90 -22.19
N VAL A 152 -24.09 39.39 -21.76
CA VAL A 152 -24.17 38.26 -20.84
C VAL A 152 -24.03 37.00 -21.69
N THR A 153 -23.00 36.20 -21.44
CA THR A 153 -22.68 35.01 -22.26
C THR A 153 -23.72 33.91 -22.02
N GLY A 154 -24.81 33.91 -22.79
CA GLY A 154 -25.86 32.88 -22.73
C GLY A 154 -25.34 31.44 -22.90
N GLY A 155 -24.23 31.26 -23.63
CA GLY A 155 -23.57 29.95 -23.78
C GLY A 155 -23.01 29.35 -22.48
N SER A 156 -22.73 30.17 -21.46
CA SER A 156 -22.21 29.70 -20.17
C SER A 156 -23.29 29.12 -19.24
N GLN A 157 -24.57 29.47 -19.46
CA GLN A 157 -25.67 29.07 -18.58
C GLN A 157 -26.03 27.59 -18.70
N GLY A 158 -26.12 27.07 -19.93
CA GLY A 158 -26.41 25.66 -20.17
C GLY A 158 -25.34 24.75 -19.57
N THR A 159 -24.07 25.13 -19.75
CA THR A 159 -22.90 24.43 -19.20
C THR A 159 -22.90 24.45 -17.67
N LEU A 160 -23.22 25.60 -17.05
CA LEU A 160 -23.30 25.72 -15.59
C LEU A 160 -24.41 24.85 -15.00
N LYS A 161 -25.62 24.88 -15.59
CA LYS A 161 -26.76 24.04 -15.16
C LYS A 161 -26.44 22.56 -15.24
N GLN A 162 -25.77 22.14 -16.31
CA GLN A 162 -25.38 20.75 -16.48
C GLN A 162 -24.29 20.33 -15.52
N LEU A 163 -23.25 21.15 -15.34
CA LEU A 163 -22.19 20.89 -14.37
C LEU A 163 -22.76 20.77 -12.95
N TYR A 164 -23.62 21.71 -12.56
CA TYR A 164 -24.34 21.66 -11.27
C TYR A 164 -25.15 20.37 -11.14
N GLY A 165 -25.96 20.02 -12.15
CA GLY A 165 -26.82 18.83 -12.12
C GLY A 165 -26.05 17.51 -12.11
N ILE A 166 -24.89 17.43 -12.77
CA ILE A 166 -24.01 16.25 -12.75
C ILE A 166 -23.42 16.08 -11.36
N ILE A 167 -22.73 17.11 -10.85
CA ILE A 167 -22.02 17.02 -9.56
C ILE A 167 -23.01 16.80 -8.41
N LYS A 168 -24.17 17.48 -8.44
CA LYS A 168 -25.22 17.25 -7.44
C LYS A 168 -25.69 15.80 -7.41
N TRP A 169 -25.93 15.22 -8.58
CA TRP A 169 -26.36 13.82 -8.68
C TRP A 169 -25.28 12.86 -8.19
N GLU A 170 -24.00 13.09 -8.53
CA GLU A 170 -22.90 12.24 -8.08
C GLU A 170 -22.72 12.27 -6.56
N VAL A 171 -22.94 13.44 -5.94
CA VAL A 171 -22.90 13.62 -4.49
C VAL A 171 -24.10 12.98 -3.78
N GLU A 172 -25.30 13.07 -4.35
CA GLU A 172 -26.54 12.53 -3.74
C GLU A 172 -26.66 11.01 -3.91
N GLU A 173 -26.32 10.47 -5.08
CA GLU A 173 -26.50 9.05 -5.42
C GLU A 173 -25.26 8.19 -5.16
N GLY A 174 -24.10 8.82 -4.89
CA GLY A 174 -22.84 8.13 -4.59
C GLY A 174 -22.31 7.26 -5.74
N LYS A 175 -22.71 7.55 -6.98
CA LYS A 175 -22.31 6.85 -8.20
C LYS A 175 -21.86 7.87 -9.24
N SER A 176 -21.05 7.46 -10.21
CA SER A 176 -20.78 8.26 -11.41
C SER A 176 -21.90 8.07 -12.44
N ARG A 177 -22.30 9.15 -13.15
CA ARG A 177 -23.37 9.01 -14.14
C ARG A 177 -22.91 8.11 -15.28
N PRO A 178 -23.78 7.23 -15.81
CA PRO A 178 -23.52 6.58 -17.08
C PRO A 178 -23.57 7.64 -18.21
N SER A 179 -22.40 8.20 -18.54
CA SER A 179 -22.11 9.15 -19.63
C SER A 179 -22.72 10.57 -19.53
N PRO A 180 -21.89 11.62 -19.42
CA PRO A 180 -22.33 13.00 -19.62
C PRO A 180 -22.34 13.31 -21.11
N ARG A 181 -23.51 13.34 -21.76
CA ARG A 181 -23.64 14.06 -23.03
C ARG A 181 -23.59 15.55 -22.72
N PHE A 182 -22.39 16.14 -22.73
CA PHE A 182 -22.28 17.58 -22.93
C PHE A 182 -22.98 17.89 -24.28
N PRO A 183 -23.96 18.80 -24.33
CA PRO A 183 -24.46 19.30 -25.59
C PRO A 183 -23.28 19.99 -26.28
N SER A 184 -23.16 19.78 -27.57
CA SER A 184 -22.17 20.50 -28.38
C SER A 184 -22.30 22.00 -28.09
N PRO A 185 -21.19 22.73 -27.91
CA PRO A 185 -21.25 24.18 -27.77
C PRO A 185 -22.10 24.71 -28.92
N GLY A 186 -23.14 25.47 -28.57
CA GLY A 186 -24.02 26.08 -29.57
C GLY A 186 -23.20 26.87 -30.58
N PRO A 187 -23.70 27.04 -31.82
CA PRO A 187 -22.94 27.66 -32.89
C PRO A 187 -22.38 29.02 -32.43
N PRO A 188 -21.13 29.35 -32.78
CA PRO A 188 -20.54 30.64 -32.45
C PRO A 188 -21.42 31.75 -33.03
N ILE A 189 -21.68 32.77 -32.20
CA ILE A 189 -22.38 34.01 -32.57
C ILE A 189 -21.49 34.83 -33.49
#